data_AF-A0A235J336-F1
#
_entry.id   AF-A0A235J336-F1
#
_cell.length_a   1.000
_cell.length_b   1.000
_cell.length_c   1.000
_cell.angle_alpha   90.00
_cell.angle_beta   90.00
_cell.angle_gamma   90.00
#
_symmetry.space_group_name_H-M   'P 1'
#
loop_
_entity.id
_entity.type
_entity.pdbx_description
1 polymer ?
#
loop_
_entity_poly.entity_id
_entity_poly.type
_entity_poly.pdbx_seq_one_letter_code
_entity_poly.pdbx_strand_id
1 'polypeptide(L)'
;MKNARLEEFRQVAYKYLGRAKDATFELTDAILLTRNVYSLADLSLSPVFRRKWSSIYEALQDSRPQRQKLMQLYIKQIPAEGRPLLAGDHTNWSRPDAVTLQERTYEHSGTSIAGNKPITVGHWSLD
;
A
#
# COMPACT_ATOMS: atom_id res chain seq x y z
N MET A 1 -9.82 -27.01 -4.90
CA MET A 1 -9.01 -26.36 -5.96
C MET A 1 -8.74 -24.86 -5.72
N LYS A 2 -9.70 -24.03 -5.30
CA LYS A 2 -9.45 -22.58 -5.08
C LYS A 2 -8.40 -22.27 -4.00
N ASN A 3 -8.38 -23.02 -2.89
CA ASN A 3 -7.41 -22.80 -1.81
C ASN A 3 -5.97 -23.11 -2.22
N ALA A 4 -5.72 -24.21 -2.94
CA ALA A 4 -4.38 -24.56 -3.40
C ALA A 4 -3.75 -23.46 -4.29
N ARG A 5 -4.54 -22.86 -5.19
CA ARG A 5 -4.09 -21.73 -6.02
C ARG A 5 -3.73 -20.49 -5.18
N LEU A 6 -4.54 -20.20 -4.16
CA LEU A 6 -4.28 -19.08 -3.26
C LEU A 6 -3.04 -19.33 -2.38
N GLU A 7 -2.87 -20.55 -1.88
CA GLU A 7 -1.70 -20.96 -1.12
C GLU A 7 -0.42 -20.81 -1.94
N GLU A 8 -0.41 -21.31 -3.18
CA GLU A 8 0.72 -21.17 -4.10
C GLU A 8 1.04 -19.69 -4.35
N PHE A 9 0.03 -18.88 -4.69
CA PHE A 9 0.20 -17.45 -4.89
C PHE A 9 0.84 -16.77 -3.67
N ARG A 10 0.34 -17.07 -2.47
CA ARG A 10 0.86 -16.50 -1.21
C ARG A 10 2.30 -16.94 -0.94
N GLN A 11 2.65 -18.19 -1.20
CA GLN A 11 4.02 -18.69 -1.06
C GLN A 11 4.98 -18.00 -2.03
N VAL A 12 4.56 -17.76 -3.28
CA VAL A 12 5.37 -17.03 -4.27
C VAL A 12 5.51 -15.57 -3.87
N ALA A 13 4.43 -14.90 -3.48
CA ALA A 13 4.45 -13.50 -3.05
C ALA A 13 5.39 -13.30 -1.84
N TYR A 14 5.33 -14.19 -0.85
CA TYR A 14 6.17 -14.15 0.35
C TYR A 14 7.67 -14.19 0.03
N LYS A 15 8.09 -14.93 -1.00
CA LYS A 15 9.50 -14.96 -1.45
C LYS A 15 9.99 -13.61 -2.00
N TYR A 16 9.07 -12.75 -2.44
CA TYR A 16 9.38 -11.47 -3.07
C TYR A 16 9.33 -10.28 -2.11
N LEU A 17 8.92 -10.46 -0.85
CA LEU A 17 8.84 -9.35 0.13
C LEU A 17 10.21 -8.84 0.60
N GLY A 18 11.27 -9.64 0.46
CA GLY A 18 12.64 -9.24 0.81
C GLY A 18 12.91 -9.31 2.32
N ARG A 19 13.53 -8.25 2.86
CA ARG A 19 13.80 -8.12 4.30
C ARG A 19 12.50 -7.95 5.09
N ALA A 20 12.51 -8.34 6.37
CA ALA A 20 11.35 -8.29 7.26
C ALA A 20 10.08 -9.02 6.74
N LYS A 21 10.23 -9.92 5.75
CA LYS A 21 9.13 -10.59 5.05
C LYS A 21 8.06 -11.19 5.96
N ASP A 22 8.43 -11.75 7.10
CA ASP A 22 7.46 -12.34 8.04
C ASP A 22 6.53 -11.29 8.61
N ALA A 23 7.09 -10.18 9.09
CA ALA A 23 6.33 -9.08 9.66
C ALA A 23 5.53 -8.36 8.58
N THR A 24 6.09 -8.16 7.39
CA THR A 24 5.35 -7.58 6.24
C THR A 24 4.19 -8.46 5.80
N PHE A 25 4.37 -9.78 5.79
CA PHE A 25 3.32 -10.72 5.40
C PHE A 25 2.18 -10.75 6.43
N GLU A 26 2.50 -10.86 7.72
CA GLU A 26 1.51 -10.75 8.81
C GLU A 26 0.80 -9.39 8.79
N LEU A 27 1.54 -8.30 8.54
CA LEU A 27 0.97 -6.95 8.41
C LEU A 27 -0.02 -6.85 7.25
N THR A 28 0.29 -7.49 6.12
CA THR A 28 -0.59 -7.51 4.95
C THR A 28 -1.91 -8.21 5.29
N ASP A 29 -1.86 -9.36 5.96
CA ASP A 29 -3.05 -10.06 6.42
C ASP A 29 -3.83 -9.23 7.46
N ALA A 30 -3.15 -8.57 8.38
CA ALA A 30 -3.77 -7.69 9.36
C ALA A 30 -4.54 -6.55 8.69
N ILE A 31 -3.97 -5.91 7.66
CA ILE A 31 -4.64 -4.85 6.89
C ILE A 31 -5.87 -5.40 6.17
N LEU A 32 -5.76 -6.55 5.51
CA LEU A 32 -6.88 -7.16 4.76
C LEU A 32 -8.05 -7.57 5.65
N LEU A 33 -7.78 -7.97 6.90
CA LEU A 33 -8.79 -8.41 7.85
C LEU A 33 -9.34 -7.30 8.75
N THR A 34 -8.66 -6.15 8.82
CA THR A 34 -9.07 -5.04 9.68
C THR A 34 -9.88 -4.02 8.88
N ARG A 35 -11.19 -3.95 9.18
CA ARG A 35 -12.12 -3.09 8.43
C ARG A 35 -11.87 -1.59 8.60
N ASN A 36 -11.44 -1.17 9.78
CA ASN A 36 -11.15 0.22 10.10
C ASN A 36 -9.91 0.30 10.98
N VAL A 37 -8.96 1.13 10.57
CA VAL A 37 -7.66 1.29 11.22
C VAL A 37 -7.53 2.77 11.59
N TYR A 38 -7.46 3.09 12.87
CA TYR A 38 -7.30 4.47 13.33
C TYR A 38 -5.82 4.85 13.47
N SER A 39 -4.97 3.87 13.74
CA SER A 39 -3.52 4.03 13.79
C SER A 39 -2.77 2.81 13.25
N LEU A 40 -1.53 3.00 12.79
CA LEU A 40 -0.65 1.89 12.41
C LEU A 40 -0.42 0.90 13.57
N ALA A 41 -0.38 1.41 14.80
CA ALA A 41 -0.21 0.57 15.98
C ALA A 41 -1.42 -0.34 16.24
N ASP A 42 -2.64 0.07 15.82
CA ASP A 42 -3.85 -0.73 15.98
C ASP A 42 -3.75 -2.07 15.25
N LEU A 43 -3.02 -2.12 14.13
CA LEU A 43 -2.80 -3.35 13.37
C LEU A 43 -2.04 -4.41 14.18
N SER A 44 -1.33 -4.01 15.23
CA SER A 44 -0.66 -4.95 16.14
C SER A 44 -1.62 -5.71 17.05
N LEU A 45 -2.86 -5.20 17.19
CA LEU A 45 -3.92 -5.86 17.96
C LEU A 45 -4.67 -6.90 17.14
N SER A 46 -4.40 -6.98 15.83
CA SER A 46 -5.02 -7.97 14.96
C SER A 46 -4.55 -9.38 15.35
N PRO A 47 -5.45 -10.38 15.48
CA PRO A 47 -5.09 -11.73 15.92
C PRO A 47 -4.15 -12.45 14.93
N VAL A 48 -4.07 -11.97 13.69
CA VAL A 48 -3.15 -12.52 12.68
C VAL A 48 -1.75 -11.90 12.73
N PHE A 49 -1.57 -10.80 13.47
CA PHE A 49 -0.27 -10.18 13.67
C PHE A 49 0.33 -10.66 14.99
N ARG A 50 1.34 -11.53 14.93
CA ARG A 50 1.84 -12.27 16.11
C ARG A 50 3.04 -11.59 16.76
N ARG A 51 3.37 -10.37 16.35
CA ARG A 51 4.58 -9.64 16.72
C ARG A 51 4.25 -8.43 17.57
N LYS A 52 5.30 -7.79 18.11
CA LYS A 52 5.15 -6.55 18.87
C LYS A 52 4.80 -5.40 17.94
N TRP A 53 4.12 -4.39 18.49
CA TRP A 53 3.72 -3.20 17.75
C TRP A 53 4.90 -2.47 17.07
N SER A 54 6.10 -2.48 17.67
CA SER A 54 7.31 -1.90 17.06
C SER A 54 7.70 -2.57 15.74
N SER A 55 7.43 -3.88 15.60
CA SER A 55 7.74 -4.64 14.39
C SER A 55 6.94 -4.19 13.18
N ILE A 56 5.82 -3.47 13.36
CA ILE A 56 5.08 -2.86 12.24
C ILE A 56 5.93 -1.78 11.59
N TYR A 57 6.47 -0.87 12.41
CA TYR A 57 7.30 0.23 11.93
C TYR A 57 8.60 -0.28 11.32
N GLU A 58 9.26 -1.24 11.99
CA GLU A 58 10.45 -1.91 11.45
C GLU A 58 10.17 -2.59 10.11
N ALA A 59 9.03 -3.30 9.98
CA ALA A 59 8.66 -3.94 8.72
C ALA A 59 8.47 -2.95 7.59
N LEU A 60 7.83 -1.80 7.83
CA LEU A 60 7.68 -0.76 6.83
C LEU A 60 9.02 -0.14 6.43
N GLN A 61 9.89 0.11 7.42
CA GLN A 61 11.20 0.72 7.19
C GLN A 61 12.16 -0.23 6.45
N ASP A 62 12.15 -1.52 6.79
CA ASP A 62 13.10 -2.50 6.28
C ASP A 62 12.61 -3.26 5.05
N SER A 63 11.29 -3.34 4.83
CA SER A 63 10.76 -4.08 3.69
C SER A 63 11.28 -3.47 2.38
N ARG A 64 11.80 -4.35 1.53
CA ARG A 64 12.26 -4.00 0.18
C ARG A 64 11.65 -5.02 -0.78
N PRO A 65 10.33 -4.95 -1.02
CA PRO A 65 9.66 -5.89 -1.89
C PRO A 65 10.17 -5.76 -3.32
N GLN A 66 10.36 -6.89 -3.99
CA GLN A 66 10.75 -6.97 -5.39
C GLN A 66 9.56 -6.59 -6.29
N ARG A 67 9.30 -5.28 -6.39
CA ARG A 67 8.10 -4.70 -7.05
C ARG A 67 7.81 -5.32 -8.40
N GLN A 68 8.81 -5.43 -9.27
CA GLN A 68 8.63 -5.99 -10.62
C GLN A 68 8.15 -7.45 -10.62
N LYS A 69 8.67 -8.29 -9.71
CA LYS A 69 8.26 -9.70 -9.60
C LYS A 69 6.86 -9.84 -9.02
N LEU A 70 6.51 -9.00 -8.05
CA LEU A 70 5.14 -8.93 -7.51
C LEU A 70 4.15 -8.47 -8.58
N MET A 71 4.47 -7.42 -9.35
CA MET A 71 3.64 -6.98 -10.47
C MET A 71 3.40 -8.09 -11.50
N GLN A 72 4.45 -8.81 -11.90
CA GLN A 72 4.30 -9.97 -12.79
C GLN A 72 3.40 -11.06 -12.20
N LEU A 73 3.49 -11.30 -10.89
CA LEU A 73 2.63 -12.25 -10.18
C LEU A 73 1.16 -11.80 -10.19
N TYR A 74 0.88 -10.50 -10.02
CA TYR A 74 -0.47 -9.93 -10.05
C TYR A 74 -1.08 -9.96 -11.45
N ILE A 75 -0.31 -9.61 -12.48
CA ILE A 75 -0.77 -9.66 -13.88
C ILE A 75 -1.25 -11.06 -14.27
N LYS A 76 -0.57 -12.12 -13.79
CA LYS A 76 -0.98 -13.51 -14.02
C LYS A 76 -2.34 -13.88 -13.40
N GLN A 77 -2.86 -13.09 -12.47
CA GLN A 77 -4.18 -13.31 -11.86
C GLN A 77 -5.31 -12.59 -12.62
N ILE A 78 -4.99 -11.64 -13.51
CA ILE A 78 -5.98 -10.93 -14.32
C ILE A 78 -6.53 -11.91 -15.38
N PRO A 79 -7.86 -12.07 -15.50
CA PRO A 79 -8.46 -12.89 -16.56
C PRO A 79 -8.03 -12.40 -17.94
N ALA A 80 -7.60 -13.32 -18.81
CA ALA A 80 -7.23 -13.00 -20.19
C ALA A 80 -8.45 -12.91 -21.14
N GLU A 81 -9.65 -13.19 -20.62
CA GLU A 81 -10.88 -13.17 -21.39
C GLU A 81 -11.40 -11.73 -21.52
N GLY A 82 -11.16 -11.12 -22.69
CA GLY A 82 -11.62 -9.77 -23.01
C GLY A 82 -10.48 -8.77 -23.19
N ARG A 83 -10.82 -7.58 -23.69
CA ARG A 83 -9.87 -6.47 -23.81
C ARG A 83 -9.78 -5.75 -22.45
N PRO A 84 -8.60 -5.63 -21.83
CA PRO A 84 -8.48 -4.89 -20.58
C PRO A 84 -8.78 -3.41 -20.81
N LEU A 85 -9.73 -2.86 -20.04
CA LEU A 85 -9.95 -1.42 -19.96
C LEU A 85 -9.09 -0.88 -18.83
N LEU A 86 -8.15 0.00 -19.15
CA LEU A 86 -7.30 0.67 -18.18
C LEU A 86 -7.87 2.08 -17.95
N ALA A 87 -8.33 2.34 -16.73
CA ALA A 87 -8.71 3.68 -16.30
C ALA A 87 -7.57 4.22 -15.42
N GLY A 88 -6.96 5.32 -15.85
CA GLY A 88 -6.02 6.08 -15.04
C GLY A 88 -6.73 7.32 -14.50
N ASP A 89 -6.54 7.61 -13.22
CA ASP A 89 -6.94 8.87 -12.63
C ASP A 89 -5.73 9.61 -12.03
N HIS A 90 -5.94 10.88 -11.71
CA HIS A 90 -4.95 11.71 -11.04
C HIS A 90 -5.48 12.03 -9.66
N THR A 91 -5.00 11.33 -8.64
CA THR A 91 -5.41 11.55 -7.25
C THR A 91 -4.34 12.32 -6.50
N ASN A 92 -4.70 13.52 -6.05
CA ASN A 92 -3.79 14.40 -5.33
C ASN A 92 -3.67 13.92 -3.89
N TRP A 93 -2.46 13.58 -3.45
CA TRP A 93 -2.24 13.13 -2.07
C TRP A 93 -1.69 14.26 -1.20
N SER A 94 -2.63 15.07 -0.67
CA SER A 94 -2.34 16.15 0.27
C SER A 94 -1.57 15.67 1.50
N ARG A 95 -0.43 16.29 1.80
CA ARG A 95 0.42 16.03 2.96
C ARG A 95 0.99 17.35 3.54
N PRO A 96 0.14 18.26 4.03
CA PRO A 96 0.58 19.58 4.48
C PRO A 96 1.57 19.47 5.65
N ASP A 97 1.34 18.51 6.55
CA ASP A 97 2.13 18.31 7.78
C ASP A 97 3.45 17.55 7.55
N ALA A 98 3.66 16.95 6.37
CA ALA A 98 4.84 16.16 6.07
C ALA A 98 6.01 17.05 5.58
N VAL A 99 6.49 17.94 6.46
CA VAL A 99 7.48 18.97 6.09
C VAL A 99 8.82 18.41 5.61
N THR A 100 9.18 17.21 6.05
CA THR A 100 10.43 16.51 5.71
C THR A 100 10.27 15.52 4.54
N LEU A 101 9.09 15.46 3.91
CA LEU A 101 8.86 14.56 2.78
C LEU A 101 9.76 14.99 1.61
N GLN A 102 10.48 14.04 1.02
CA GLN A 102 11.24 14.30 -0.20
C GLN A 102 10.25 14.48 -1.36
N GLU A 103 10.61 15.31 -2.35
CA GLU A 103 9.80 15.51 -3.56
C GLU A 103 8.39 16.07 -3.27
N ARG A 104 8.29 17.05 -2.37
CA ARG A 104 7.02 17.78 -2.15
C ARG A 104 6.66 18.61 -3.39
N THR A 105 5.44 18.41 -3.86
CA THR A 105 4.85 19.09 -5.01
C THR A 105 3.77 20.07 -4.54
N TYR A 106 3.57 21.13 -5.32
CA TYR A 106 2.41 22.01 -5.20
C TYR A 106 1.34 21.50 -6.15
N GLU A 107 0.23 21.04 -5.60
CA GLU A 107 -0.86 20.40 -6.34
C GLU A 107 -2.13 21.23 -6.25
N HIS A 108 -2.94 21.18 -7.30
CA HIS A 108 -4.22 21.87 -7.28
C HIS A 108 -5.17 21.22 -6.26
N SER A 109 -5.79 21.99 -5.39
CA SER A 109 -6.85 21.49 -4.51
C SER A 109 -7.96 22.52 -4.43
N GLY A 110 -9.18 22.09 -4.76
CA GLY A 110 -10.34 22.97 -4.77
C GLY A 110 -10.61 23.53 -3.37
N THR A 111 -10.54 24.85 -3.23
CA THR A 111 -10.89 25.53 -1.98
C THR A 111 -12.28 26.14 -2.08
N SER A 112 -13.16 25.84 -1.12
CA SER A 112 -14.52 26.43 -1.04
C SER A 112 -14.54 27.90 -0.63
N ILE A 113 -13.39 28.44 -0.19
CA ILE A 113 -13.23 29.82 0.25
C ILE A 113 -12.83 30.69 -0.95
N ALA A 114 -13.69 31.63 -1.33
CA ALA A 114 -13.42 32.58 -2.41
C ALA A 114 -12.16 33.42 -2.10
N GLY A 115 -11.26 33.53 -3.08
CA GLY A 115 -10.03 34.33 -2.98
C GLY A 115 -8.77 33.56 -2.58
N ASN A 116 -8.88 32.32 -2.09
CA ASN A 116 -7.71 31.47 -1.84
C ASN A 116 -7.17 30.87 -3.14
N LYS A 117 -5.83 30.75 -3.22
CA LYS A 117 -5.19 30.00 -4.30
C LYS A 117 -5.53 28.51 -4.09
N PRO A 118 -6.04 27.81 -5.10
CA PRO A 118 -6.48 26.43 -4.95
C PRO A 118 -5.26 25.50 -5.05
N ILE A 119 -4.38 25.56 -4.05
CA ILE A 119 -3.09 24.88 -4.01
C ILE A 119 -2.95 24.17 -2.67
N THR A 120 -2.38 22.98 -2.68
CA THR A 120 -2.03 22.17 -1.52
C THR A 120 -0.63 21.60 -1.69
N VAL A 121 0.07 21.37 -0.58
CA VAL A 121 1.41 20.77 -0.60
C VAL A 121 1.30 19.28 -0.29
N GLY A 122 1.82 18.45 -1.16
CA GLY A 122 1.66 17.00 -1.08
C GLY A 122 2.76 16.26 -1.83
N HIS A 123 2.50 14.99 -2.13
CA HIS A 123 3.34 14.19 -3.01
C HIS A 123 2.46 13.53 -4.06
N TRP A 124 3.00 13.50 -5.27
CA TRP A 124 2.34 12.95 -6.44
C TRP A 124 2.70 11.47 -6.62
N SER A 125 1.70 10.62 -6.87
CA SER A 125 1.91 9.23 -7.30
C SER A 125 1.11 8.97 -8.57
N LEU A 126 1.79 8.41 -9.59
CA LEU A 126 1.14 7.81 -10.76
C LEU A 126 0.66 6.40 -10.39
N ASP A 127 -0.65 6.21 -10.29
CA ASP A 127 -1.27 4.88 -10.19
C ASP A 127 -1.54 4.27 -11.57
#